data_AF-A0A3D5EPJ3-F1
#
_entry.id   AF-A0A3D5EPJ3-F1
#
_cell.length_a   1.000
_cell.length_b   1.000
_cell.length_c   1.000
_cell.angle_alpha   90.00
_cell.angle_beta   90.00
_cell.angle_gamma   90.00
#
_symmetry.space_group_name_H-M   'P 1'
#
loop_
_entity.id
_entity.type
_entity.pdbx_description
1 polymer ?
#
loop_
_entity_poly.entity_id
_entity_poly.type
_entity_poly.pdbx_seq_one_letter_code
_entity_poly.pdbx_strand_id
1 'polypeptide(L)'
;QFENHMRAVAGLPLGSTELLRPTAMINVLGQPSIPHSVLATQDVTSHWYGKTAKPGRKMGHINVSANNLHQLGERLAALAEILPEHDYPGVAATSTQLILN
;
A
#
# COMPACT_ATOMS: atom_id res chain seq x y z
N GLN A 1 -0.81 8.04 -11.36
CA GLN A 1 -1.19 9.42 -10.98
C GLN A 1 -0.04 10.40 -11.22
N PHE A 2 1.14 10.24 -10.59
CA PHE A 2 2.27 11.17 -10.78
C PHE A 2 2.70 11.40 -12.23
N GLU A 3 2.84 10.32 -13.02
CA GLU A 3 3.20 10.44 -14.44
C GLU A 3 2.16 11.26 -15.23
N ASN A 4 0.87 10.94 -15.08
CA ASN A 4 -0.19 11.68 -15.76
C ASN A 4 -0.29 13.15 -15.31
N HIS A 5 0.07 13.46 -14.05
CA HIS A 5 0.19 14.85 -13.62
C HIS A 5 1.29 15.59 -14.39
N MET A 6 2.48 14.98 -14.51
CA MET A 6 3.58 15.56 -15.30
C MET A 6 3.22 15.71 -16.77
N ARG A 7 2.59 14.70 -17.38
CA ARG A 7 2.14 14.74 -18.77
C ARG A 7 1.14 15.86 -19.00
N ALA A 8 0.17 16.03 -18.09
CA ALA A 8 -0.80 17.12 -18.16
C ALA A 8 -0.15 18.51 -18.09
N VAL A 9 0.76 18.73 -17.13
CA VAL A 9 1.47 20.02 -16.98
C VAL A 9 2.36 20.32 -18.19
N ALA A 10 2.96 19.29 -18.78
CA ALA A 10 3.83 19.42 -19.95
C ALA A 10 3.08 19.47 -21.30
N GLY A 11 1.74 19.41 -21.31
CA GLY A 11 0.95 19.37 -22.54
C GLY A 11 1.14 18.09 -23.38
N LEU A 12 1.59 17.00 -22.76
CA LEU A 12 1.78 15.69 -23.40
C LEU A 12 0.47 14.88 -23.39
N PRO A 13 0.30 13.91 -24.31
CA PRO A 13 -0.84 12.98 -24.27
C PRO A 13 -0.88 12.24 -22.94
N LEU A 14 -2.05 12.13 -22.31
CA LEU A 14 -2.22 11.39 -21.06
C LEU A 14 -2.04 9.88 -21.29
N GLY A 15 -1.43 9.21 -20.31
CA GLY A 15 -1.35 7.75 -20.28
C GLY A 15 -2.66 7.12 -19.79
N SER A 16 -2.86 5.83 -20.11
CA SER A 16 -4.03 5.05 -19.67
C SER A 16 -4.15 5.04 -18.14
N THR A 17 -5.39 5.07 -17.66
CA THR A 17 -5.73 4.90 -16.23
C THR A 17 -6.42 3.55 -15.96
N GLU A 18 -6.31 2.61 -16.90
CA GLU A 18 -6.82 1.25 -16.72
C GLU A 18 -6.17 0.58 -15.50
N LEU A 19 -7.00 -0.08 -14.68
CA LEU A 19 -6.52 -0.83 -13.54
C LEU A 19 -5.94 -2.16 -14.01
N LEU A 20 -4.62 -2.31 -13.94
CA LEU A 20 -3.94 -3.54 -14.38
C LEU A 20 -4.17 -4.73 -13.45
N ARG A 21 -4.20 -4.48 -12.14
CA ARG A 21 -4.34 -5.52 -11.11
C ARG A 21 -4.87 -4.94 -9.80
N PRO A 22 -5.69 -5.69 -9.04
CA PRO A 22 -6.10 -5.30 -7.70
C PRO A 22 -4.89 -4.90 -6.84
N THR A 23 -5.00 -3.77 -6.17
CA THR A 23 -3.92 -3.18 -5.37
C THR A 23 -4.50 -2.51 -4.14
N ALA A 24 -3.86 -2.74 -2.98
CA ALA A 24 -4.12 -2.02 -1.74
C ALA A 24 -2.92 -1.13 -1.40
N MET A 25 -3.21 0.03 -0.81
CA MET A 25 -2.21 0.96 -0.27
C MET A 25 -2.41 1.10 1.24
N ILE A 26 -1.36 0.80 2.00
CA ILE A 26 -1.34 0.94 3.47
C ILE A 26 -0.52 2.19 3.80
N ASN A 27 -1.14 3.18 4.44
CA ASN A 27 -0.42 4.37 4.91
C ASN A 27 0.37 4.04 6.17
N VAL A 28 1.59 4.58 6.26
CA VAL A 28 2.45 4.43 7.44
C VAL A 28 2.36 5.74 8.22
N LEU A 29 1.65 5.72 9.36
CA LEU A 29 1.33 6.92 10.14
C LEU A 29 2.09 6.92 11.47
N GLY A 30 2.88 7.97 11.71
CA GLY A 30 3.62 8.17 12.95
C GLY A 30 4.74 7.18 13.25
N GLN A 31 4.86 6.10 12.47
CA GLN A 31 5.89 5.08 12.65
C GLN A 31 7.28 5.58 12.26
N PRO A 32 8.34 5.14 12.95
CA PRO A 32 9.72 5.56 12.68
C PRO A 32 10.32 4.88 11.45
N SER A 33 9.74 3.78 10.97
CA SER A 33 10.19 3.04 9.80
C SER A 33 9.08 2.09 9.31
N ILE A 34 9.33 1.44 8.16
CA ILE A 34 8.54 0.31 7.66
C ILE A 34 9.31 -0.97 7.99
N PRO A 35 8.70 -2.00 8.60
CA PRO A 35 9.37 -3.27 8.84
C PRO A 35 9.90 -3.89 7.54
N HIS A 36 11.18 -4.24 7.48
CA HIS A 36 11.78 -4.79 6.25
C HIS A 36 11.15 -6.14 5.84
N SER A 37 10.61 -6.90 6.79
CA SER A 37 9.96 -8.19 6.56
C SER A 37 8.75 -8.10 5.62
N VAL A 38 8.10 -6.94 5.48
CA VAL A 38 6.98 -6.77 4.52
C VAL A 38 7.42 -7.00 3.07
N LEU A 39 8.71 -6.82 2.77
CA LEU A 39 9.27 -7.05 1.43
C LEU A 39 9.35 -8.54 1.07
N ALA A 40 9.19 -9.45 2.03
CA ALA A 40 9.09 -10.88 1.77
C ALA A 40 7.71 -11.26 1.19
N THR A 41 6.69 -10.42 1.37
CA THR A 41 5.38 -10.62 0.74
C THR A 41 5.46 -10.28 -0.75
N GLN A 42 4.99 -11.19 -1.60
CA GLN A 42 5.05 -11.04 -3.04
C GLN A 42 4.31 -9.77 -3.52
N ASP A 43 4.88 -9.09 -4.52
CA ASP A 43 4.36 -7.86 -5.12
C ASP A 43 4.15 -6.70 -4.13
N VAL A 44 4.89 -6.70 -3.02
CA VAL A 44 4.98 -5.55 -2.13
C VAL A 44 6.03 -4.57 -2.62
N THR A 45 5.69 -3.29 -2.56
CA THR A 45 6.63 -2.18 -2.68
C THR A 45 6.44 -1.24 -1.49
N SER A 46 7.54 -0.76 -0.92
CA SER A 46 7.52 0.20 0.18
C SER A 46 8.12 1.53 -0.25
N HIS A 47 7.50 2.62 0.20
CA HIS A 47 7.92 3.98 -0.08
C HIS A 47 8.08 4.74 1.23
N TRP A 48 9.33 4.85 1.67
CA TRP A 48 9.69 5.58 2.88
C TRP A 48 10.05 7.04 2.57
N TYR A 49 9.54 7.99 3.36
CA TYR A 49 9.75 9.42 3.09
C TYR A 49 10.91 10.06 3.85
N GLY A 50 11.59 9.34 4.75
CA GLY A 50 12.74 9.88 5.49
C GLY A 50 12.41 11.10 6.38
N LYS A 51 11.15 11.23 6.81
CA LYS A 51 10.70 12.33 7.68
C LYS A 51 11.02 12.03 9.13
N THR A 52 11.06 13.06 9.98
CA THR A 52 11.02 12.87 11.45
C THR A 52 9.63 12.43 11.89
N ALA A 53 9.56 11.33 12.66
CA ALA A 53 8.31 10.76 13.13
C ALA A 53 7.57 11.69 14.10
N LYS A 54 6.26 11.80 13.92
CA LYS A 54 5.31 12.50 14.81
C LYS A 54 3.98 11.74 14.77
N PRO A 55 3.22 11.65 15.88
CA PRO A 55 1.92 10.98 15.89
C PRO A 55 1.03 11.44 14.73
N GLY A 56 0.43 10.47 14.01
CA GLY A 56 -0.46 10.72 12.87
C GLY A 56 0.19 11.27 11.59
N ARG A 57 1.49 11.60 11.60
CA ARG A 57 2.17 12.12 10.39
C ARG A 57 2.32 11.02 9.35
N LYS A 58 2.04 11.30 8.08
CA LYS A 58 2.31 10.34 6.98
C LYS A 58 3.81 10.21 6.72
N MET A 59 4.35 9.06 7.09
CA MET A 59 5.78 8.73 7.05
C MET A 59 6.19 7.92 5.82
N GLY A 60 5.22 7.24 5.20
CA GLY A 60 5.42 6.45 4.00
C GLY A 60 4.12 5.77 3.58
N HIS A 61 4.25 4.80 2.67
CA HIS A 61 3.18 3.86 2.36
C HIS A 61 3.76 2.55 1.83
N ILE A 62 2.95 1.51 1.90
CA ILE A 62 3.20 0.19 1.35
C ILE A 62 2.14 -0.06 0.29
N ASN A 63 2.52 -0.45 -0.92
CA ASN A 63 1.59 -0.95 -1.93
C ASN A 63 1.74 -2.46 -2.03
N VAL A 64 0.63 -3.17 -2.07
CA VAL A 64 0.57 -4.60 -2.35
C VAL A 64 -0.44 -4.84 -3.45
N SER A 65 -0.06 -5.57 -4.48
CA SER A 65 -0.95 -5.96 -5.56
C SER A 65 -1.17 -7.47 -5.56
N ALA A 66 -2.14 -7.98 -6.32
CA ALA A 66 -2.33 -9.41 -6.60
C ALA A 66 -3.08 -9.62 -7.92
N ASN A 67 -3.25 -10.87 -8.38
CA ASN A 67 -3.96 -11.13 -9.65
C ASN A 67 -5.49 -11.08 -9.51
N ASN A 68 -6.02 -11.20 -8.30
CA ASN A 68 -7.45 -11.08 -7.99
C ASN A 68 -7.64 -10.58 -6.54
N LEU A 69 -8.88 -10.27 -6.16
CA LEU A 69 -9.21 -9.74 -4.83
C LEU A 69 -8.93 -10.76 -3.70
N HIS A 70 -9.23 -12.04 -3.91
CA HIS A 70 -8.96 -13.08 -2.92
C HIS A 70 -7.46 -13.18 -2.59
N GLN A 71 -6.60 -13.24 -3.60
CA GLN A 71 -5.14 -13.25 -3.43
C GLN A 71 -4.62 -11.95 -2.80
N LEU A 72 -5.26 -10.82 -3.08
CA LEU A 72 -4.93 -9.55 -2.41
C LEU A 72 -5.27 -9.64 -0.92
N GLY A 73 -6.42 -10.23 -0.58
CA GLY A 73 -6.81 -10.54 0.79
C GLY A 73 -5.78 -11.44 1.49
N GLU A 74 -5.38 -12.56 0.88
CA GLU A 74 -4.35 -13.46 1.44
C GLU A 74 -3.02 -12.74 1.72
N ARG A 75 -2.59 -11.84 0.83
CA ARG A 75 -1.38 -11.04 1.03
C ARG A 75 -1.54 -10.01 2.14
N LEU A 76 -2.72 -9.41 2.29
CA LEU A 76 -3.03 -8.52 3.40
C LEU A 76 -3.10 -9.28 4.74
N ALA A 77 -3.58 -10.53 4.76
CA ALA A 77 -3.50 -11.38 5.95
C ALA A 77 -2.05 -11.59 6.37
N ALA A 78 -1.17 -11.97 5.44
CA ALA A 78 0.26 -12.15 5.73
C ALA A 78 0.92 -10.86 6.21
N LEU A 79 0.51 -9.70 5.68
CA LEU A 79 1.01 -8.40 6.13
C LEU A 79 0.47 -8.02 7.52
N ALA A 80 -0.76 -8.39 7.87
CA ALA A 80 -1.35 -8.10 9.18
C ALA A 80 -0.58 -8.79 10.33
N GLU A 81 0.06 -9.93 10.09
CA GLU A 81 0.95 -10.58 11.06
C GLU A 81 2.23 -9.75 11.34
N ILE A 82 2.63 -8.89 10.41
CA ILE A 82 3.82 -8.04 10.50
C ILE A 82 3.45 -6.61 10.94
N LEU A 83 2.24 -6.16 10.58
CA LEU A 83 1.74 -4.81 10.73
C LEU A 83 0.62 -4.79 11.79
N PRO A 84 0.95 -4.54 13.07
CA PRO A 84 -0.03 -4.65 14.15
C PRO A 84 -1.18 -3.65 14.00
N GLU A 85 -2.40 -4.08 14.33
CA GLU A 85 -3.65 -3.31 14.15
C GLU A 85 -3.62 -1.92 14.82
N HIS A 86 -2.94 -1.80 15.96
CA HIS A 86 -2.75 -0.51 16.65
C HIS A 86 -2.02 0.54 15.79
N ASP A 87 -1.02 0.11 15.01
CA ASP A 87 -0.20 1.00 14.19
C ASP A 87 -0.70 1.10 12.74
N TYR A 88 -1.36 0.04 12.26
CA TYR A 88 -1.85 -0.12 10.89
C TYR A 88 -3.31 -0.59 10.88
N PRO A 89 -4.24 0.25 11.38
CA PRO A 89 -5.63 -0.16 11.56
C PRO A 89 -6.30 -0.50 10.23
N GLY A 90 -7.13 -1.53 10.26
CA GLY A 90 -7.97 -1.96 9.14
C GLY A 90 -7.30 -2.90 8.14
N VAL A 91 -6.01 -3.22 8.27
CA VAL A 91 -5.32 -4.16 7.35
C VAL A 91 -5.95 -5.56 7.47
N ALA A 92 -6.10 -6.07 8.70
CA ALA A 92 -6.70 -7.38 8.95
C ALA A 92 -8.19 -7.41 8.56
N ALA A 93 -8.95 -6.37 8.89
CA ALA A 93 -10.36 -6.27 8.51
C ALA A 93 -10.55 -6.26 6.98
N THR A 94 -9.72 -5.49 6.26
CA THR A 94 -9.75 -5.43 4.79
C THR A 94 -9.40 -6.79 4.18
N SER A 95 -8.40 -7.48 4.73
CA SER A 95 -8.05 -8.85 4.33
C SER A 95 -9.26 -9.78 4.39
N THR A 96 -9.91 -9.86 5.55
CA THR A 96 -11.09 -10.71 5.75
C THR A 96 -12.21 -10.37 4.78
N GLN A 97 -12.46 -9.08 4.55
CA GLN A 97 -13.47 -8.63 3.58
C GLN A 97 -13.15 -9.10 2.16
N LEU A 98 -11.89 -9.06 1.73
CA LEU A 98 -11.49 -9.45 0.38
C LEU A 98 -11.43 -10.97 0.16
N ILE A 99 -11.28 -11.76 1.23
CA ILE A 99 -11.29 -13.22 1.15
C ILE A 99 -12.73 -13.76 1.11
N LEU A 100 -13.66 -13.13 1.84
CA LEU A 100 -15.03 -13.60 1.99
C LEU A 100 -16.00 -13.15 0.87
N ASN A 101 -15.59 -12.19 0.03
CA ASN A 101 -16.36 -11.69 -1.11
C ASN A 101 -15.76 -12.17 -2.43
#